data_AF-A0A0F9KPA6-F1
#
_entry.id   AF-A0A0F9KPA6-F1
#
_cell.length_a   1.000
_cell.length_b   1.000
_cell.length_c   1.000
_cell.angle_alpha   90.00
_cell.angle_beta   90.00
_cell.angle_gamma   90.00
#
_symmetry.space_group_name_H-M   'P 1'
#
loop_
_entity.id
_entity.type
_entity.pdbx_description
1 polymer ?
#
loop_
_entity_poly.entity_id
_entity_poly.type
_entity_poly.pdbx_seq_one_letter_code
_entity_poly.pdbx_strand_id
1 'polypeptide(L)'
;MAKTISAALLSAQQSLNRKPYTRAVFTSKDEGTTYDYSFDPSVTTNRFFHIEHYILVYDDYATIVLMNEDNAVPDLRGYYVDVGYGYDTSGDGGSGNEKSDTPRLWVYSQHHVSAPGQEIVILLLEGIWRRMARKLVDVEATLPLIYHLPGNYRTFNTLTIYGLIQYLVVTIYGYTLQALGTEDDGIVDNLPVEFNINVSAFDYMNSMLMRLVAMTKTYLIATPNKQFKVVYPEIGDAVDFTYYSDQIPEFLEYTERKSVLLPNHIIVYGNYVEPTLENGLVTGWENIITSEVSEVGTDEEDVLEIQVAQGIRSQGALDDFRDSLMQKAKAQTVSGRMTGPMDIRVELIDRLEILDSRNL
;
A
#
# COMPACT_ATOMS: atom_id res chain seq x y z
N MET A 1 -4.30 14.06 4.94
CA MET A 1 -5.61 14.67 4.58
C MET A 1 -6.64 13.56 4.55
N ALA A 2 -7.42 13.49 5.61
CA ALA A 2 -8.58 12.61 5.77
C ALA A 2 -9.46 12.48 4.50
N LYS A 3 -9.91 11.25 4.22
CA LYS A 3 -10.85 10.97 3.13
C LYS A 3 -12.18 11.68 3.36
N THR A 4 -12.60 12.47 2.37
CA THR A 4 -13.89 13.16 2.41
C THR A 4 -15.04 12.20 2.11
N ILE A 5 -16.03 12.16 3.01
CA ILE A 5 -17.29 11.43 2.83
C ILE A 5 -18.48 12.40 2.89
N SER A 6 -19.65 11.95 2.45
CA SER A 6 -20.86 12.77 2.54
C SER A 6 -21.23 13.05 4.00
N ALA A 7 -21.94 14.16 4.24
CA ALA A 7 -22.42 14.50 5.58
C ALA A 7 -23.42 13.46 6.12
N ALA A 8 -24.25 12.88 5.25
CA ALA A 8 -25.21 11.85 5.62
C ALA A 8 -24.50 10.54 6.05
N LEU A 9 -23.45 10.16 5.31
CA LEU A 9 -22.65 8.98 5.63
C LEU A 9 -21.85 9.16 6.92
N LEU A 10 -21.34 10.37 7.17
CA LEU A 10 -20.71 10.72 8.45
C LEU A 10 -21.71 10.62 9.61
N SER A 11 -22.92 11.17 9.45
CA SER A 11 -23.99 11.08 10.46
C SER A 11 -24.37 9.63 10.75
N ALA A 12 -24.56 8.82 9.71
CA ALA A 12 -24.91 7.39 9.85
C ALA A 12 -23.82 6.60 10.59
N GLN A 13 -22.54 6.87 10.30
CA GLN A 13 -21.40 6.26 11.01
C GLN A 13 -21.36 6.66 12.50
N GLN A 14 -21.74 7.90 12.81
CA GLN A 14 -21.74 8.44 14.17
C GLN A 14 -23.04 8.16 14.95
N SER A 15 -24.05 7.57 14.30
CA SER A 15 -25.30 7.18 14.94
C SER A 15 -25.11 6.04 15.94
N LEU A 16 -25.96 5.96 16.97
CA LEU A 16 -26.00 4.81 17.88
C LEU A 16 -26.64 3.57 17.22
N ASN A 17 -27.50 3.77 16.23
CA ASN A 17 -28.21 2.70 15.50
C ASN A 17 -27.58 2.46 14.12
N ARG A 18 -26.26 2.23 14.10
CA ARG A 18 -25.49 2.03 12.87
C ARG A 18 -26.04 0.85 12.06
N LYS A 19 -26.29 1.06 10.77
CA LYS A 19 -26.70 0.01 9.83
C LYS A 19 -25.62 -0.19 8.77
N PRO A 20 -24.64 -1.07 9.03
CA PRO A 20 -23.51 -1.22 8.12
C PRO A 20 -23.98 -1.76 6.77
N TYR A 21 -23.37 -1.24 5.71
CA TYR A 21 -23.54 -1.68 4.33
C TYR A 21 -22.17 -2.06 3.77
N THR A 22 -22.11 -3.23 3.13
CA THR A 22 -20.89 -3.70 2.46
C THR A 22 -21.21 -4.02 1.02
N ARG A 23 -20.60 -3.30 0.07
CA ARG A 23 -20.71 -3.64 -1.34
C ARG A 23 -19.72 -4.73 -1.71
N ALA A 24 -20.22 -5.79 -2.33
CA ALA A 24 -19.41 -6.90 -2.85
C ALA A 24 -19.96 -7.38 -4.21
N VAL A 25 -19.73 -6.58 -5.24
CA VAL A 25 -20.09 -6.94 -6.63
C VAL A 25 -18.87 -7.53 -7.33
N PHE A 26 -18.96 -8.82 -7.62
CA PHE A 26 -17.91 -9.57 -8.32
C PHE A 26 -18.09 -9.42 -9.81
N THR A 27 -17.05 -8.97 -10.50
CA THR A 27 -17.07 -8.74 -11.95
C THR A 27 -16.03 -9.62 -12.63
N SER A 28 -16.41 -10.26 -13.74
CA SER A 28 -15.50 -11.09 -14.53
C SER A 28 -14.36 -10.26 -15.14
N LYS A 29 -13.26 -10.91 -15.51
CA LYS A 29 -12.08 -10.23 -16.08
C LYS A 29 -12.40 -9.42 -17.35
N ASP A 30 -13.32 -9.92 -18.17
CA ASP A 30 -13.80 -9.29 -19.41
C ASP A 30 -14.97 -8.32 -19.17
N GLU A 31 -15.38 -8.12 -17.91
CA GLU A 31 -16.46 -7.23 -17.48
C GLU A 31 -17.83 -7.58 -18.06
N GLY A 32 -17.98 -8.79 -18.62
CA GLY A 32 -19.22 -9.28 -19.23
C GLY A 32 -20.21 -9.91 -18.25
N THR A 33 -19.78 -10.31 -17.06
CA THR A 33 -20.64 -10.96 -16.05
C THR A 33 -20.41 -10.34 -14.67
N THR A 34 -21.49 -10.13 -13.93
CA THR A 34 -21.45 -9.64 -12.54
C THR A 34 -22.31 -10.49 -11.62
N TYR A 35 -21.86 -10.66 -10.38
CA TYR A 35 -22.62 -11.28 -9.29
C TYR A 35 -22.58 -10.37 -8.07
N ASP A 36 -23.76 -9.97 -7.59
CA ASP A 36 -23.89 -9.09 -6.43
C ASP A 36 -24.13 -9.90 -5.16
N TYR A 37 -23.18 -9.86 -4.24
CA TYR A 37 -23.28 -10.42 -2.90
C TYR A 37 -23.11 -9.34 -1.85
N SER A 38 -23.50 -8.09 -2.14
CA SER A 38 -23.46 -7.01 -1.15
C SER A 38 -24.29 -7.36 0.09
N PHE A 39 -23.80 -6.97 1.26
CA PHE A 39 -24.59 -6.96 2.49
C PHE A 39 -25.42 -5.68 2.54
N ASP A 40 -26.73 -5.81 2.43
CA ASP A 40 -27.70 -4.72 2.55
C ASP A 40 -28.50 -4.88 3.85
N PRO A 41 -28.41 -3.95 4.81
CA PRO A 41 -29.10 -4.06 6.09
C PRO A 41 -30.62 -3.94 5.97
N SER A 42 -31.14 -3.49 4.81
CA SER A 42 -32.58 -3.35 4.56
C SER A 42 -33.25 -4.64 4.04
N VAL A 43 -32.46 -5.63 3.60
CA VAL A 43 -32.99 -6.90 3.06
C VAL A 43 -32.81 -8.05 4.05
N THR A 44 -33.73 -9.00 4.02
CA THR A 44 -33.73 -10.14 4.94
C THR A 44 -32.96 -11.36 4.42
N THR A 45 -32.49 -11.33 3.18
CA THR A 45 -31.88 -12.48 2.48
C THR A 45 -30.47 -12.17 1.99
N ASN A 46 -29.56 -11.84 2.92
CA ASN A 46 -28.16 -11.64 2.61
C ASN A 46 -27.41 -12.98 2.56
N ARG A 47 -26.65 -13.22 1.49
CA ARG A 47 -25.67 -14.34 1.44
C ARG A 47 -24.34 -13.96 2.08
N PHE A 48 -24.01 -12.68 2.08
CA PHE A 48 -22.78 -12.19 2.68
C PHE A 48 -22.79 -12.46 4.18
N PHE A 49 -21.91 -13.34 4.63
CA PHE A 49 -21.87 -13.74 6.04
C PHE A 49 -20.74 -13.04 6.79
N HIS A 50 -19.56 -12.99 6.18
CA HIS A 50 -18.37 -12.47 6.84
C HIS A 50 -17.36 -11.94 5.83
N ILE A 51 -16.62 -10.91 6.24
CA ILE A 51 -15.42 -10.44 5.56
C ILE A 51 -14.35 -10.10 6.59
N GLU A 52 -13.14 -10.53 6.27
CA GLU A 52 -11.92 -10.08 6.91
C GLU A 52 -11.04 -9.48 5.81
N HIS A 53 -10.74 -8.18 5.90
CA HIS A 53 -10.01 -7.45 4.87
C HIS A 53 -8.84 -6.71 5.52
N TYR A 54 -7.64 -7.05 5.07
CA TYR A 54 -6.41 -6.38 5.45
C TYR A 54 -5.98 -5.44 4.34
N ILE A 55 -5.84 -4.16 4.68
CA ILE A 55 -5.26 -3.14 3.83
C ILE A 55 -3.91 -2.78 4.46
N LEU A 56 -2.82 -3.11 3.79
CA LEU A 56 -1.46 -2.83 4.24
C LEU A 56 -0.72 -2.12 3.11
N VAL A 57 0.28 -1.30 3.45
CA VAL A 57 0.98 -0.45 2.47
C VAL A 57 1.42 -1.21 1.21
N TYR A 58 1.96 -2.42 1.37
CA TYR A 58 2.48 -3.25 0.27
C TYR A 58 1.89 -4.66 0.23
N ASP A 59 0.77 -4.91 0.91
CA ASP A 59 0.09 -6.21 0.87
C ASP A 59 -1.39 -6.12 1.28
N ASP A 60 -2.29 -6.15 0.31
CA ASP A 60 -3.73 -6.16 0.58
C ASP A 60 -4.32 -7.53 0.27
N TYR A 61 -5.24 -8.00 1.09
CA TYR A 61 -5.94 -9.27 0.87
C TYR A 61 -7.24 -9.33 1.68
N ALA A 62 -8.14 -10.22 1.28
CA ALA A 62 -9.37 -10.44 2.02
C ALA A 62 -9.83 -11.90 1.98
N THR A 63 -10.59 -12.28 2.99
CA THR A 63 -11.38 -13.51 3.03
C THR A 63 -12.85 -13.13 3.09
N ILE A 64 -13.66 -13.61 2.14
CA ILE A 64 -15.11 -13.41 2.14
C ILE A 64 -15.80 -14.76 2.30
N VAL A 65 -16.78 -14.83 3.19
CA VAL A 65 -17.60 -16.02 3.41
C VAL A 65 -19.03 -15.73 2.97
N LEU A 66 -19.55 -16.59 2.09
CA LEU A 66 -20.90 -16.54 1.56
C LEU A 66 -21.71 -17.76 1.99
N MET A 67 -22.96 -17.58 2.37
CA MET A 67 -23.93 -18.67 2.54
C MET A 67 -24.31 -19.25 1.18
N ASN A 68 -24.29 -20.57 1.08
CA ASN A 68 -24.52 -21.30 -0.18
C ASN A 68 -25.40 -22.55 0.01
N GLU A 69 -26.39 -22.51 0.92
CA GLU A 69 -27.26 -23.66 1.24
C GLU A 69 -28.05 -24.19 0.02
N ASP A 70 -28.29 -23.35 -0.98
CA ASP A 70 -28.98 -23.70 -2.22
C ASP A 70 -28.03 -23.96 -3.41
N ASN A 71 -26.71 -23.96 -3.16
CA ASN A 71 -25.67 -24.17 -4.14
C ASN A 71 -25.75 -23.23 -5.37
N ALA A 72 -26.11 -21.97 -5.15
CA ALA A 72 -26.29 -20.97 -6.21
C ALA A 72 -25.03 -20.12 -6.50
N VAL A 73 -24.01 -20.16 -5.63
CA VAL A 73 -22.77 -19.39 -5.84
C VAL A 73 -21.94 -20.04 -6.96
N PRO A 74 -21.67 -19.34 -8.08
CA PRO A 74 -20.92 -19.88 -9.20
C PRO A 74 -19.41 -19.91 -8.88
N ASP A 75 -18.60 -20.39 -9.83
CA ASP A 75 -17.15 -20.26 -9.76
C ASP A 75 -16.75 -18.79 -9.98
N LEU A 76 -16.28 -18.14 -8.92
CA LEU A 76 -15.85 -16.75 -8.90
C LEU A 76 -14.32 -16.61 -9.05
N ARG A 77 -13.57 -17.70 -9.23
CA ARG A 77 -12.11 -17.62 -9.43
C ARG A 77 -11.79 -16.75 -10.65
N GLY A 78 -10.89 -15.78 -10.48
CA GLY A 78 -10.51 -14.83 -11.52
C GLY A 78 -11.43 -13.61 -11.65
N TYR A 79 -12.55 -13.56 -10.92
CA TYR A 79 -13.35 -12.35 -10.78
C TYR A 79 -12.61 -11.34 -9.89
N TYR A 80 -12.94 -10.06 -10.05
CA TYR A 80 -12.47 -9.00 -9.18
C TYR A 80 -13.64 -8.36 -8.44
N VAL A 81 -13.35 -7.71 -7.32
CA VAL A 81 -14.31 -6.92 -6.54
C VAL A 81 -13.64 -5.63 -6.08
N ASP A 82 -14.37 -4.53 -6.22
CA ASP A 82 -14.06 -3.26 -5.56
C ASP A 82 -14.94 -3.21 -4.31
N VAL A 83 -14.40 -3.66 -3.18
CA VAL A 83 -15.14 -3.74 -1.91
C VAL A 83 -15.44 -2.32 -1.46
N GLY A 84 -16.69 -2.06 -1.08
CA GLY A 84 -17.10 -0.78 -0.53
C GLY A 84 -17.64 -0.95 0.87
N TYR A 85 -17.18 -0.13 1.80
CA TYR A 85 -17.69 -0.10 3.16
C TYR A 85 -18.49 1.18 3.40
N GLY A 86 -19.60 1.08 4.11
CA GLY A 86 -20.42 2.25 4.44
C GLY A 86 -21.64 1.90 5.26
N TYR A 87 -22.70 2.69 5.09
CA TYR A 87 -23.89 2.63 5.93
C TYR A 87 -25.16 2.93 5.11
N ASP A 88 -26.29 2.42 5.58
CA ASP A 88 -27.61 2.91 5.15
C ASP A 88 -27.84 4.31 5.74
N THR A 89 -27.91 5.32 4.87
CA THR A 89 -28.07 6.73 5.22
C THR A 89 -29.51 7.22 5.20
N SER A 90 -30.49 6.33 4.99
CA SER A 90 -31.92 6.70 4.86
C SER A 90 -32.47 7.41 6.10
N GLY A 91 -31.89 7.16 7.28
CA GLY A 91 -32.26 7.82 8.55
C GLY A 91 -31.48 9.11 8.84
N ASP A 92 -30.49 9.43 8.01
CA ASP A 92 -29.44 10.42 8.28
C ASP A 92 -29.36 11.51 7.20
N GLY A 93 -30.45 11.69 6.45
CA GLY A 93 -30.57 12.70 5.40
C GLY A 93 -29.96 12.30 4.06
N GLY A 94 -29.52 11.05 3.90
CA GLY A 94 -29.06 10.50 2.62
C GLY A 94 -30.14 9.66 1.92
N SER A 95 -29.79 9.11 0.76
CA SER A 95 -30.75 8.44 -0.13
C SER A 95 -30.72 6.91 -0.08
N GLY A 96 -30.01 6.31 0.88
CA GLY A 96 -29.92 4.87 1.03
C GLY A 96 -28.50 4.39 1.31
N ASN A 97 -28.10 3.28 0.72
CA ASN A 97 -26.79 2.69 0.96
C ASN A 97 -25.67 3.55 0.32
N GLU A 98 -24.90 4.24 1.15
CA GLU A 98 -23.70 4.99 0.72
C GLU A 98 -22.43 4.26 1.17
N LYS A 99 -21.35 4.43 0.42
CA LYS A 99 -20.11 3.65 0.60
C LYS A 99 -18.86 4.42 0.19
N SER A 100 -17.74 3.93 0.70
CA SER A 100 -16.38 4.31 0.37
C SER A 100 -15.67 3.08 -0.18
N ASP A 101 -15.18 3.15 -1.42
CA ASP A 101 -14.51 2.01 -2.04
C ASP A 101 -13.06 1.86 -1.54
N THR A 102 -12.60 0.62 -1.51
CA THR A 102 -11.21 0.21 -1.26
C THR A 102 -10.51 -0.13 -2.59
N PRO A 103 -9.18 -0.35 -2.58
CA PRO A 103 -8.49 -0.89 -3.74
C PRO A 103 -9.09 -2.23 -4.20
N ARG A 104 -8.97 -2.49 -5.50
CA ARG A 104 -9.49 -3.69 -6.14
C ARG A 104 -8.82 -4.94 -5.59
N LEU A 105 -9.61 -5.98 -5.35
CA LEU A 105 -9.14 -7.32 -5.02
C LEU A 105 -9.55 -8.34 -6.09
N TRP A 106 -8.80 -9.43 -6.21
CA TRP A 106 -9.08 -10.53 -7.14
C TRP A 106 -9.24 -11.84 -6.39
N VAL A 107 -10.27 -12.60 -6.75
CA VAL A 107 -10.49 -13.96 -6.21
C VAL A 107 -9.45 -14.90 -6.81
N TYR A 108 -8.52 -15.38 -5.99
CA TYR A 108 -7.51 -16.35 -6.43
C TYR A 108 -7.86 -17.78 -6.02
N SER A 109 -8.66 -17.96 -4.97
CA SER A 109 -9.13 -19.27 -4.52
C SER A 109 -10.59 -19.21 -4.06
N GLN A 110 -11.28 -20.33 -4.26
CA GLN A 110 -12.65 -20.55 -3.82
C GLN A 110 -12.76 -21.95 -3.21
N HIS A 111 -13.30 -22.04 -2.01
CA HIS A 111 -13.50 -23.28 -1.27
C HIS A 111 -14.98 -23.46 -0.96
N HIS A 112 -15.51 -24.66 -1.24
CA HIS A 112 -16.84 -25.06 -0.79
C HIS A 112 -16.67 -25.88 0.49
N VAL A 113 -17.31 -25.45 1.57
CA VAL A 113 -17.32 -26.17 2.84
C VAL A 113 -18.74 -26.62 3.10
N SER A 114 -18.92 -27.95 3.19
CA SER A 114 -20.21 -28.58 3.42
C SER A 114 -20.21 -29.33 4.74
N ALA A 115 -21.26 -29.11 5.53
CA ALA A 115 -21.59 -29.81 6.76
C ALA A 115 -23.09 -30.14 6.78
N PRO A 116 -23.57 -31.08 7.60
CA PRO A 116 -25.00 -31.40 7.67
C PRO A 116 -25.85 -30.14 7.94
N GLY A 117 -26.70 -29.79 6.97
CA GLY A 117 -27.60 -28.63 7.05
C GLY A 117 -26.96 -27.27 6.80
N GLN A 118 -25.67 -27.21 6.42
CA GLN A 118 -24.96 -25.96 6.14
C GLN A 118 -24.00 -26.11 4.97
N GLU A 119 -24.05 -25.16 4.05
CA GLU A 119 -23.05 -25.03 2.99
C GLU A 119 -22.62 -23.57 2.87
N ILE A 120 -21.30 -23.36 2.86
CA ILE A 120 -20.70 -22.04 2.71
C ILE A 120 -19.64 -22.06 1.61
N VAL A 121 -19.41 -20.90 1.00
CA VAL A 121 -18.32 -20.63 0.08
C VAL A 121 -17.35 -19.65 0.72
N ILE A 122 -16.07 -20.03 0.77
CA ILE A 122 -14.98 -19.17 1.23
C ILE A 122 -14.19 -18.72 0.01
N LEU A 123 -14.15 -17.40 -0.20
CA LEU A 123 -13.37 -16.75 -1.24
C LEU A 123 -12.11 -16.18 -0.61
N LEU A 124 -10.96 -16.49 -1.19
CA LEU A 124 -9.69 -15.87 -0.84
C LEU A 124 -9.31 -14.89 -1.94
N LEU A 125 -9.02 -13.66 -1.53
CA LEU A 125 -8.77 -12.54 -2.40
C LEU A 125 -7.38 -11.95 -2.15
N GLU A 126 -6.78 -11.46 -3.22
CA GLU A 126 -5.47 -10.81 -3.20
C GLU A 126 -5.56 -9.41 -3.81
N GLY A 127 -4.73 -8.51 -3.31
CA GLY A 127 -4.59 -7.16 -3.82
C GLY A 127 -3.58 -7.05 -4.96
N ILE A 128 -3.38 -5.80 -5.37
CA ILE A 128 -2.55 -5.47 -6.53
C ILE A 128 -1.08 -5.83 -6.33
N TRP A 129 -0.55 -5.67 -5.11
CA TRP A 129 0.85 -5.93 -4.79
C TRP A 129 1.24 -7.39 -5.01
N ARG A 130 0.44 -8.34 -4.52
CA ARG A 130 0.63 -9.78 -4.78
C ARG A 130 0.57 -10.13 -6.26
N ARG A 131 -0.28 -9.43 -7.03
CA ARG A 131 -0.35 -9.61 -8.49
C ARG A 131 0.87 -9.06 -9.20
N MET A 132 1.36 -7.88 -8.80
CA MET A 132 2.59 -7.29 -9.32
C MET A 132 3.82 -8.15 -8.97
N ALA A 133 3.81 -8.84 -7.83
CA ALA A 133 4.87 -9.77 -7.46
C ALA A 133 5.01 -10.97 -8.41
N ARG A 134 3.96 -11.28 -9.20
CA ARG A 134 3.99 -12.35 -10.21
C ARG A 134 4.10 -11.83 -11.65
N LYS A 135 4.15 -10.50 -11.83
CA LYS A 135 4.24 -9.87 -13.15
C LYS A 135 5.69 -9.54 -13.45
N LEU A 136 6.23 -10.17 -14.49
CA LEU A 136 7.54 -9.79 -15.04
C LEU A 136 7.47 -8.40 -15.68
N VAL A 137 8.54 -7.63 -15.51
CA VAL A 137 8.72 -6.35 -16.19
C VAL A 137 9.20 -6.61 -17.61
N ASP A 138 8.32 -6.32 -18.56
CA ASP A 138 8.64 -6.35 -19.99
C ASP A 138 8.73 -4.91 -20.48
N VAL A 139 9.93 -4.50 -20.88
CA VAL A 139 10.26 -3.10 -21.12
C VAL A 139 10.06 -2.72 -22.60
N GLU A 140 9.84 -3.70 -23.50
CA GLU A 140 9.63 -3.46 -24.92
C GLU A 140 8.53 -4.32 -25.55
N ALA A 141 7.49 -3.66 -26.09
CA ALA A 141 6.28 -4.29 -26.63
C ALA A 141 6.47 -5.17 -27.87
N THR A 142 7.65 -5.14 -28.51
CA THR A 142 7.81 -5.68 -29.87
C THR A 142 8.23 -7.15 -29.90
N LEU A 143 8.96 -7.67 -28.90
CA LEU A 143 9.44 -9.07 -28.85
C LEU A 143 9.58 -9.59 -27.40
N PRO A 144 8.49 -9.96 -26.73
CA PRO A 144 8.43 -10.16 -25.27
C PRO A 144 9.33 -11.28 -24.70
N LEU A 145 9.90 -12.16 -25.52
CA LEU A 145 10.71 -13.29 -25.04
C LEU A 145 12.22 -13.12 -25.25
N ILE A 146 12.66 -12.22 -26.14
CA ILE A 146 14.09 -12.04 -26.48
C ILE A 146 14.77 -11.08 -25.50
N TYR A 147 14.05 -10.10 -24.96
CA TYR A 147 14.55 -9.17 -23.94
C TYR A 147 14.77 -9.82 -22.57
N HIS A 148 14.29 -11.04 -22.38
CA HIS A 148 14.53 -11.82 -21.18
C HIS A 148 15.82 -12.64 -21.22
N LEU A 149 16.59 -12.56 -22.31
CA LEU A 149 17.89 -13.21 -22.39
C LEU A 149 18.93 -12.46 -21.53
N PRO A 150 19.86 -13.18 -20.86
CA PRO A 150 20.93 -12.57 -20.08
C PRO A 150 21.72 -11.53 -20.90
N GLY A 151 21.85 -10.31 -20.36
CA GLY A 151 22.57 -9.21 -21.02
C GLY A 151 21.67 -8.18 -21.72
N ASN A 152 20.37 -8.46 -21.90
CA ASN A 152 19.39 -7.48 -22.38
C ASN A 152 18.72 -6.79 -21.19
N TYR A 153 19.42 -5.83 -20.59
CA TYR A 153 18.87 -4.97 -19.53
C TYR A 153 18.62 -3.57 -20.07
N ARG A 154 17.71 -2.83 -19.42
CA ARG A 154 17.50 -1.41 -19.71
C ARG A 154 17.99 -0.57 -18.55
N THR A 155 18.80 0.42 -18.89
CA THR A 155 19.24 1.48 -17.97
C THR A 155 18.38 2.71 -18.16
N PHE A 156 17.88 3.22 -17.05
CA PHE A 156 17.29 4.56 -16.97
C PHE A 156 18.26 5.44 -16.19
N ASN A 157 18.58 6.62 -16.72
CA ASN A 157 19.53 7.56 -16.10
C ASN A 157 19.07 9.03 -16.14
N THR A 158 17.92 9.30 -16.76
CA THR A 158 17.37 10.66 -16.89
C THR A 158 16.05 10.86 -16.15
N LEU A 159 15.39 9.77 -15.74
CA LEU A 159 14.11 9.83 -15.05
C LEU A 159 14.33 10.00 -13.55
N THR A 160 13.47 10.83 -12.95
CA THR A 160 13.31 10.91 -11.49
C THR A 160 12.70 9.61 -10.97
N ILE A 161 12.77 9.39 -9.66
CA ILE A 161 12.14 8.21 -9.05
C ILE A 161 10.63 8.20 -9.35
N TYR A 162 9.95 9.36 -9.22
CA TYR A 162 8.55 9.51 -9.60
C TYR A 162 8.31 9.17 -11.07
N GLY A 163 9.16 9.66 -11.98
CA GLY A 163 9.08 9.36 -13.41
C GLY A 163 9.23 7.85 -13.71
N LEU A 164 10.09 7.15 -12.97
CA LEU A 164 10.23 5.69 -13.09
C LEU A 164 9.04 4.93 -12.55
N ILE A 165 8.51 5.33 -11.39
CA ILE A 165 7.27 4.76 -10.84
C ILE A 165 6.13 4.97 -11.84
N GLN A 166 6.02 6.17 -12.42
CA GLN A 166 5.03 6.48 -13.44
C GLN A 166 5.18 5.57 -14.67
N TYR A 167 6.40 5.39 -15.18
CA TYR A 167 6.65 4.50 -16.31
C TYR A 167 6.22 3.04 -16.00
N LEU A 168 6.60 2.52 -14.84
CA LEU A 168 6.27 1.15 -14.44
C LEU A 168 4.76 0.94 -14.21
N VAL A 169 4.10 1.85 -13.48
CA VAL A 169 2.68 1.74 -13.15
C VAL A 169 1.79 2.04 -14.35
N VAL A 170 2.08 3.12 -15.07
CA VAL A 170 1.22 3.62 -16.16
C VAL A 170 1.52 2.95 -17.48
N THR A 171 2.79 2.90 -17.89
CA THR A 171 3.16 2.39 -19.21
C THR A 171 3.22 0.86 -19.23
N ILE A 172 3.83 0.23 -18.22
CA ILE A 172 4.02 -1.22 -18.23
C ILE A 172 2.81 -1.96 -17.65
N TYR A 173 2.29 -1.52 -16.51
CA TYR A 173 1.18 -2.23 -15.86
C TYR A 173 -0.21 -1.80 -16.35
N GLY A 174 -0.37 -0.54 -16.80
CA GLY A 174 -1.62 0.00 -17.31
C GLY A 174 -2.57 0.54 -16.25
N TYR A 175 -2.03 0.97 -15.10
CA TYR A 175 -2.78 1.65 -14.04
C TYR A 175 -2.58 3.16 -14.14
N THR A 176 -3.24 3.93 -13.28
CA THR A 176 -2.98 5.38 -13.18
C THR A 176 -2.13 5.69 -11.96
N LEU A 177 -1.38 6.78 -12.02
CA LEU A 177 -0.64 7.37 -10.90
C LEU A 177 -1.17 8.79 -10.70
N GLN A 178 -1.64 9.12 -9.50
CA GLN A 178 -2.05 10.47 -9.16
C GLN A 178 -0.85 11.42 -9.27
N ALA A 179 -1.11 12.64 -9.74
CA ALA A 179 -0.08 13.67 -9.77
C ALA A 179 0.46 13.90 -8.36
N LEU A 180 1.78 14.08 -8.27
CA LEU A 180 2.49 14.27 -7.00
C LEU A 180 1.96 15.45 -6.17
N GLY A 181 1.51 16.52 -6.84
CA GLY A 181 0.88 17.66 -6.16
C GLY A 181 1.88 18.44 -5.33
N THR A 182 1.61 18.57 -4.03
CA THR A 182 2.47 19.25 -3.04
C THR A 182 3.38 18.29 -2.28
N GLU A 183 3.29 16.98 -2.54
CA GLU A 183 4.10 15.97 -1.87
C GLU A 183 5.55 16.10 -2.34
N ASP A 184 6.44 16.64 -1.52
CA ASP A 184 7.86 16.76 -1.84
C ASP A 184 8.71 16.33 -0.65
N ASP A 185 9.36 15.19 -0.78
CA ASP A 185 10.31 14.68 0.21
C ASP A 185 11.76 15.15 -0.03
N GLY A 186 11.96 16.02 -1.03
CA GLY A 186 13.25 16.49 -1.52
C GLY A 186 13.94 15.54 -2.50
N ILE A 187 13.42 14.32 -2.70
CA ILE A 187 14.09 13.23 -3.44
C ILE A 187 13.26 12.76 -4.64
N VAL A 188 11.99 12.45 -4.42
CA VAL A 188 11.09 11.69 -5.30
C VAL A 188 10.96 12.30 -6.70
N ASP A 189 10.95 13.64 -6.80
CA ASP A 189 10.85 14.37 -8.06
C ASP A 189 12.14 15.11 -8.45
N ASN A 190 13.16 15.11 -7.60
CA ASN A 190 14.37 15.90 -7.81
C ASN A 190 15.60 15.08 -8.19
N LEU A 191 15.71 13.84 -7.69
CA LEU A 191 16.90 13.00 -7.89
C LEU A 191 16.73 12.10 -9.12
N PRO A 192 17.49 12.32 -10.21
CA PRO A 192 17.61 11.32 -11.27
C PRO A 192 18.38 10.13 -10.72
N VAL A 193 17.88 8.93 -10.98
CA VAL A 193 18.52 7.70 -10.51
C VAL A 193 18.95 6.85 -11.67
N GLU A 194 20.13 6.26 -11.56
CA GLU A 194 20.54 5.17 -12.42
C GLU A 194 19.80 3.90 -11.96
N PHE A 195 18.80 3.49 -12.74
CA PHE A 195 17.99 2.33 -12.42
C PHE A 195 18.06 1.32 -13.57
N ASN A 196 18.54 0.13 -13.25
CA ASN A 196 18.69 -0.95 -14.21
C ASN A 196 17.63 -2.03 -13.99
N ILE A 197 16.98 -2.44 -15.08
CA ILE A 197 15.97 -3.51 -15.12
C ILE A 197 16.49 -4.69 -15.93
N ASN A 198 16.37 -5.90 -15.39
CA ASN A 198 16.79 -7.19 -15.92
C ASN A 198 18.32 -7.42 -15.97
N VAL A 199 19.09 -6.87 -15.01
CA VAL A 199 20.57 -6.97 -14.98
C VAL A 199 21.08 -8.39 -14.79
N SER A 200 20.55 -9.11 -13.79
CA SER A 200 21.08 -10.41 -13.35
C SER A 200 20.07 -11.56 -13.43
N ALA A 201 18.79 -11.26 -13.67
CA ALA A 201 17.69 -12.20 -13.89
C ALA A 201 16.46 -11.45 -14.41
N PHE A 202 15.30 -12.12 -14.46
CA PHE A 202 14.01 -11.48 -14.66
C PHE A 202 13.63 -10.63 -13.44
N ASP A 203 13.31 -9.35 -13.67
CA ASP A 203 12.77 -8.48 -12.63
C ASP A 203 11.23 -8.52 -12.59
N TYR A 204 10.69 -8.55 -11.37
CA TYR A 204 9.27 -8.51 -11.11
C TYR A 204 8.82 -7.07 -10.80
N MET A 205 7.59 -6.73 -11.17
CA MET A 205 7.06 -5.38 -11.02
C MET A 205 7.12 -4.91 -9.56
N ASN A 206 6.72 -5.78 -8.61
CA ASN A 206 6.75 -5.44 -7.20
C ASN A 206 8.18 -5.15 -6.71
N SER A 207 9.16 -5.99 -7.04
CA SER A 207 10.54 -5.79 -6.56
C SER A 207 11.13 -4.49 -7.12
N MET A 208 10.81 -4.11 -8.36
CA MET A 208 11.28 -2.85 -8.94
C MET A 208 10.65 -1.64 -8.25
N LEU A 209 9.34 -1.65 -8.03
CA LEU A 209 8.65 -0.58 -7.30
C LEU A 209 9.17 -0.45 -5.87
N MET A 210 9.37 -1.57 -5.17
CA MET A 210 9.90 -1.55 -3.80
C MET A 210 11.33 -0.99 -3.72
N ARG A 211 12.19 -1.28 -4.71
CA ARG A 211 13.52 -0.66 -4.80
C ARG A 211 13.44 0.85 -4.97
N LEU A 212 12.54 1.34 -5.83
CA LEU A 212 12.34 2.77 -6.06
C LEU A 212 11.79 3.47 -4.81
N VAL A 213 10.76 2.90 -4.18
CA VAL A 213 10.16 3.47 -2.97
C VAL A 213 11.11 3.41 -1.78
N ALA A 214 12.00 2.40 -1.71
CA ALA A 214 13.04 2.37 -0.68
C ALA A 214 13.99 3.58 -0.76
N MET A 215 14.16 4.18 -1.94
CA MET A 215 15.04 5.35 -2.14
C MET A 215 14.42 6.68 -1.70
N THR A 216 13.12 6.72 -1.42
CA THR A 216 12.37 7.93 -1.05
C THR A 216 11.96 7.92 0.42
N LYS A 217 11.46 9.04 0.94
CA LYS A 217 10.74 9.12 2.24
C LYS A 217 9.24 8.85 2.07
N THR A 218 8.80 8.68 0.83
CA THR A 218 7.40 8.52 0.47
C THR A 218 6.94 7.07 0.51
N TYR A 219 5.62 6.89 0.52
CA TYR A 219 4.93 5.62 0.37
C TYR A 219 4.13 5.62 -0.94
N LEU A 220 4.06 4.46 -1.58
CA LEU A 220 3.22 4.24 -2.75
C LEU A 220 2.00 3.43 -2.32
N ILE A 221 0.81 3.99 -2.47
CA ILE A 221 -0.43 3.41 -1.93
C ILE A 221 -1.39 3.12 -3.08
N ALA A 222 -1.94 1.90 -3.09
CA ALA A 222 -3.02 1.55 -4.00
C ALA A 222 -4.32 2.21 -3.55
N THR A 223 -5.09 2.72 -4.50
CA THR A 223 -6.38 3.39 -4.27
C THR A 223 -7.45 2.77 -5.19
N PRO A 224 -8.75 3.04 -4.94
CA PRO A 224 -9.82 2.59 -5.82
C PRO A 224 -9.60 3.01 -7.29
N ASN A 225 -10.31 2.37 -8.22
CA ASN A 225 -10.27 2.70 -9.65
C ASN A 225 -8.90 2.47 -10.34
N LYS A 226 -8.14 1.44 -9.93
CA LYS A 226 -6.85 1.06 -10.53
C LYS A 226 -5.86 2.24 -10.54
N GLN A 227 -5.75 2.91 -9.40
CA GLN A 227 -4.93 4.10 -9.25
C GLN A 227 -3.95 3.92 -8.09
N PHE A 228 -2.76 4.50 -8.22
CA PHE A 228 -1.80 4.66 -7.13
C PHE A 228 -1.67 6.13 -6.76
N LYS A 229 -1.34 6.39 -5.48
CA LYS A 229 -0.94 7.71 -4.98
C LYS A 229 0.41 7.61 -4.26
N VAL A 230 1.21 8.65 -4.36
CA VAL A 230 2.41 8.83 -3.54
C VAL A 230 2.02 9.68 -2.34
N VAL A 231 2.44 9.29 -1.14
CA VAL A 231 2.15 10.00 0.11
C VAL A 231 3.44 10.17 0.90
N TYR A 232 3.69 11.38 1.39
CA TYR A 232 4.80 11.72 2.25
C TYR A 232 4.28 12.21 3.61
N PRO A 233 4.36 11.38 4.66
CA PRO A 233 3.98 11.83 6.01
C PRO A 233 5.07 12.69 6.62
N GLU A 234 4.75 13.94 6.93
CA GLU A 234 5.64 14.87 7.63
C GLU A 234 5.39 14.87 9.13
N ILE A 235 6.46 15.08 9.92
CA ILE A 235 6.34 15.20 11.39
C ILE A 235 5.45 16.40 11.78
N GLY A 236 5.43 17.45 10.95
CA GLY A 236 4.61 18.65 11.15
C GLY A 236 3.14 18.50 10.75
N ASP A 237 2.75 17.38 10.14
CA ASP A 237 1.37 17.17 9.71
C ASP A 237 0.39 17.20 10.88
N ALA A 238 -0.78 17.79 10.63
CA ALA A 238 -1.87 17.78 11.58
C ALA A 238 -2.38 16.34 11.81
N VAL A 239 -2.98 16.12 12.99
CA VAL A 239 -3.76 14.91 13.24
C VAL A 239 -4.95 14.87 12.28
N ASP A 240 -5.14 13.77 11.56
CA ASP A 240 -6.27 13.58 10.64
C ASP A 240 -7.54 13.19 11.42
N PHE A 241 -7.41 12.33 12.44
CA PHE A 241 -8.54 11.88 13.27
C PHE A 241 -8.16 11.67 14.73
N THR A 242 -9.09 12.02 15.61
CA THR A 242 -8.99 11.75 17.05
C THR A 242 -10.06 10.76 17.48
N TYR A 243 -9.66 9.71 18.20
CA TYR A 243 -10.56 8.73 18.82
C TYR A 243 -10.55 8.90 20.34
N TYR A 244 -11.69 8.64 20.96
CA TYR A 244 -11.92 8.90 22.38
C TYR A 244 -12.39 7.64 23.11
N SER A 245 -12.10 7.57 24.41
CA SER A 245 -12.59 6.49 25.28
C SER A 245 -14.06 6.66 25.72
N ASP A 246 -14.61 7.86 25.61
CA ASP A 246 -15.85 8.30 26.26
C ASP A 246 -16.83 9.04 25.34
N GLN A 247 -16.44 9.30 24.08
CA GLN A 247 -17.27 9.95 23.09
C GLN A 247 -17.00 9.45 21.66
N ILE A 248 -17.87 9.79 20.72
CA ILE A 248 -17.74 9.42 19.30
C ILE A 248 -16.82 10.43 18.59
N PRO A 249 -15.84 10.00 17.76
CA PRO A 249 -15.51 8.62 17.40
C PRO A 249 -14.85 7.85 18.56
N GLU A 250 -15.41 6.69 18.90
CA GLU A 250 -14.98 5.90 20.05
C GLU A 250 -13.96 4.81 19.66
N PHE A 251 -13.05 4.45 20.57
CA PHE A 251 -12.27 3.22 20.47
C PHE A 251 -12.69 2.23 21.56
N LEU A 252 -12.64 0.93 21.24
CA LEU A 252 -12.99 -0.17 22.15
C LEU A 252 -11.76 -0.76 22.85
N GLU A 253 -10.63 -0.80 22.14
CA GLU A 253 -9.37 -1.31 22.64
C GLU A 253 -8.24 -0.49 22.02
N TYR A 254 -7.25 -0.11 22.81
CA TYR A 254 -6.01 0.48 22.32
C TYR A 254 -4.82 -0.14 23.05
N THR A 255 -3.79 -0.48 22.29
CA THR A 255 -2.53 -1.00 22.80
C THR A 255 -1.40 -0.31 22.04
N GLU A 256 -0.35 0.08 22.74
CA GLU A 256 0.88 0.63 22.16
C GLU A 256 2.07 -0.18 22.65
N ARG A 257 3.01 -0.44 21.75
CA ARG A 257 4.34 -0.94 22.07
C ARG A 257 5.37 0.01 21.49
N LYS A 258 6.45 0.19 22.25
CA LYS A 258 7.67 0.85 21.80
C LYS A 258 8.76 -0.20 21.75
N SER A 259 9.29 -0.42 20.57
CA SER A 259 10.41 -1.33 20.32
C SER A 259 11.71 -0.52 20.34
N VAL A 260 12.75 -1.13 20.90
CA VAL A 260 14.14 -0.71 20.73
C VAL A 260 14.49 -0.90 19.23
N LEU A 261 14.97 0.15 18.56
CA LEU A 261 15.09 0.25 17.08
C LEU A 261 15.75 -0.96 16.39
N LEU A 262 15.32 -1.22 15.15
CA LEU A 262 16.05 -2.01 14.16
C LEU A 262 15.85 -1.37 12.76
N PRO A 263 16.89 -1.00 11.99
CA PRO A 263 18.29 -0.70 12.37
C PRO A 263 18.43 0.71 12.99
N ASN A 264 19.45 0.90 13.82
CA ASN A 264 19.75 2.17 14.52
C ASN A 264 21.06 2.83 14.07
N HIS A 265 21.78 2.22 13.13
CA HIS A 265 22.98 2.77 12.51
C HIS A 265 22.94 2.50 11.01
N ILE A 266 23.01 3.55 10.20
CA ILE A 266 22.88 3.47 8.74
C ILE A 266 24.10 4.13 8.10
N ILE A 267 24.77 3.37 7.22
CA ILE A 267 25.87 3.85 6.38
C ILE A 267 25.44 3.72 4.92
N VAL A 268 25.52 4.82 4.18
CA VAL A 268 25.25 4.86 2.75
C VAL A 268 26.51 5.24 2.00
N TYR A 269 26.90 4.41 1.04
CA TYR A 269 28.01 4.66 0.14
C TYR A 269 27.49 5.14 -1.22
N GLY A 270 28.02 6.25 -1.72
CA GLY A 270 27.83 6.73 -3.08
C GLY A 270 29.16 6.92 -3.79
N ASN A 271 29.14 7.50 -4.98
CA ASN A 271 30.36 7.81 -5.71
C ASN A 271 30.20 9.16 -6.42
N TYR A 272 31.14 10.09 -6.20
CA TYR A 272 31.11 11.42 -6.80
C TYR A 272 31.30 11.39 -8.33
N VAL A 273 32.00 10.37 -8.83
CA VAL A 273 32.31 10.20 -10.25
C VAL A 273 31.62 8.96 -10.80
N GLU A 274 31.15 9.04 -12.03
CA GLU A 274 30.63 7.87 -12.74
C GLU A 274 31.76 6.84 -12.91
N PRO A 275 31.56 5.59 -12.46
CA PRO A 275 32.56 4.55 -12.66
C PRO A 275 32.78 4.36 -14.17
N THR A 276 34.02 4.48 -14.62
CA THR A 276 34.37 4.22 -16.01
C THR A 276 35.03 2.85 -16.12
N LEU A 277 34.85 2.20 -17.28
CA LEU A 277 35.55 0.96 -17.60
C LEU A 277 36.78 1.32 -18.43
N GLU A 278 37.95 1.32 -17.79
CA GLU A 278 39.22 1.52 -18.48
C GLU A 278 39.98 0.18 -18.50
N ASN A 279 40.23 -0.34 -19.71
CA ASN A 279 40.92 -1.62 -19.93
C ASN A 279 40.32 -2.83 -19.20
N GLY A 280 38.99 -2.86 -19.01
CA GLY A 280 38.28 -3.95 -18.34
C GLY A 280 38.38 -3.91 -16.80
N LEU A 281 38.97 -2.86 -16.24
CA LEU A 281 38.93 -2.54 -14.82
C LEU A 281 37.94 -1.40 -14.60
N VAL A 282 37.14 -1.50 -13.54
CA VAL A 282 36.27 -0.40 -13.13
C VAL A 282 37.14 0.64 -12.43
N THR A 283 37.39 1.77 -13.09
CA THR A 283 38.04 2.97 -12.54
C THR A 283 36.96 3.95 -12.06
N GLY A 284 37.29 4.89 -11.16
CA GLY A 284 36.32 5.82 -10.57
C GLY A 284 35.89 5.50 -9.14
N TRP A 285 36.33 4.38 -8.55
CA TRP A 285 36.09 4.06 -7.12
C TRP A 285 36.98 4.89 -6.16
N GLU A 286 37.86 5.74 -6.66
CA GLU A 286 38.72 6.61 -5.85
C GLU A 286 37.96 7.74 -5.14
N ASN A 287 36.72 8.05 -5.54
CA ASN A 287 35.92 9.15 -4.99
C ASN A 287 34.61 8.68 -4.31
N ILE A 288 34.70 7.59 -3.53
CA ILE A 288 33.59 7.13 -2.70
C ILE A 288 33.19 8.25 -1.73
N ILE A 289 31.93 8.65 -1.80
CA ILE A 289 31.30 9.51 -0.81
C ILE A 289 30.55 8.62 0.18
N THR A 290 30.56 9.00 1.46
CA THR A 290 29.92 8.24 2.53
C THR A 290 29.05 9.17 3.35
N SER A 291 27.89 8.69 3.74
CA SER A 291 27.02 9.36 4.71
C SER A 291 26.63 8.35 5.78
N GLU A 292 26.78 8.75 7.04
CA GLU A 292 26.56 7.89 8.21
C GLU A 292 25.66 8.63 9.20
N VAL A 293 24.75 7.87 9.83
CA VAL A 293 23.94 8.33 10.96
C VAL A 293 23.73 7.17 11.91
N SER A 294 23.87 7.44 13.20
CA SER A 294 23.52 6.52 14.27
C SER A 294 22.60 7.22 15.25
N GLU A 295 21.60 6.48 15.72
CA GLU A 295 20.66 6.95 16.73
C GLU A 295 20.61 5.91 17.86
N VAL A 296 21.61 5.97 18.73
CA VAL A 296 21.74 5.12 19.92
C VAL A 296 20.78 5.65 21.00
N GLY A 297 19.47 5.51 20.78
CA GLY A 297 18.45 5.97 21.73
C GLY A 297 18.21 5.02 22.91
N THR A 298 18.62 3.76 22.77
CA THR A 298 18.40 2.69 23.74
C THR A 298 19.59 1.74 23.68
N ASP A 299 20.39 1.69 24.75
CA ASP A 299 21.71 1.03 24.86
C ASP A 299 21.71 -0.52 24.71
N GLU A 300 20.86 -1.14 23.88
CA GLU A 300 20.80 -2.61 23.77
C GLU A 300 21.86 -3.17 22.79
N GLU A 301 21.88 -2.73 21.53
CA GLU A 301 22.85 -3.21 20.52
C GLU A 301 23.00 -2.20 19.37
N ASP A 302 24.20 -2.12 18.76
CA ASP A 302 24.43 -1.37 17.51
C ASP A 302 24.07 -2.26 16.30
N VAL A 303 23.00 -1.91 15.61
CA VAL A 303 22.43 -2.65 14.49
C VAL A 303 22.65 -1.85 13.21
N LEU A 304 23.71 -2.25 12.51
CA LEU A 304 24.21 -1.60 11.30
C LEU A 304 23.47 -2.06 10.04
N GLU A 305 22.99 -1.10 9.25
CA GLU A 305 22.56 -1.28 7.87
C GLU A 305 23.52 -0.55 6.91
N ILE A 306 24.01 -1.28 5.90
CA ILE A 306 24.88 -0.73 4.86
C ILE A 306 24.14 -0.71 3.54
N GLN A 307 24.09 0.46 2.90
CA GLN A 307 23.49 0.65 1.58
C GLN A 307 24.52 1.19 0.57
N VAL A 308 24.38 0.77 -0.69
CA VAL A 308 25.23 1.25 -1.80
C VAL A 308 24.35 1.93 -2.84
N ALA A 309 24.44 3.25 -2.92
CA ALA A 309 23.70 4.11 -3.82
C ALA A 309 24.56 4.51 -5.03
N GLN A 310 24.75 3.56 -5.96
CA GLN A 310 25.66 3.74 -7.10
C GLN A 310 25.28 4.90 -8.02
N GLY A 311 24.03 5.40 -8.02
CA GLY A 311 23.61 6.53 -8.86
C GLY A 311 23.75 7.91 -8.20
N ILE A 312 24.05 7.98 -6.91
CA ILE A 312 24.14 9.25 -6.17
C ILE A 312 25.56 9.82 -6.28
N ARG A 313 25.65 11.06 -6.77
CA ARG A 313 26.90 11.74 -7.14
C ARG A 313 27.22 12.97 -6.30
N SER A 314 26.33 13.39 -5.39
CA SER A 314 26.55 14.55 -4.52
C SER A 314 26.38 14.16 -3.05
N GLN A 315 27.11 14.85 -2.16
CA GLN A 315 27.01 14.59 -0.72
C GLN A 315 25.60 14.88 -0.21
N GLY A 316 24.97 15.99 -0.64
CA GLY A 316 23.62 16.35 -0.19
C GLY A 316 22.58 15.27 -0.52
N ALA A 317 22.58 14.74 -1.74
CA ALA A 317 21.66 13.66 -2.12
C ALA A 317 21.94 12.35 -1.36
N LEU A 318 23.19 12.10 -0.97
CA LEU A 318 23.56 10.94 -0.16
C LEU A 318 23.05 11.08 1.27
N ASP A 319 23.16 12.28 1.84
CA ASP A 319 22.63 12.62 3.16
C ASP A 319 21.10 12.51 3.17
N ASP A 320 20.42 12.99 2.12
CA ASP A 320 18.96 12.87 1.96
C ASP A 320 18.49 11.40 1.91
N PHE A 321 19.21 10.54 1.18
CA PHE A 321 18.90 9.12 1.09
C PHE A 321 19.16 8.39 2.43
N ARG A 322 20.24 8.71 3.13
CA ARG A 322 20.48 8.20 4.48
C ARG A 322 19.35 8.60 5.43
N ASP A 323 18.93 9.86 5.39
CA ASP A 323 17.89 10.38 6.26
C ASP A 323 16.53 9.72 5.98
N SER A 324 16.27 9.33 4.73
CA SER A 324 15.03 8.60 4.39
C SER A 324 14.98 7.20 4.99
N LEU A 325 16.09 6.46 4.96
CA LEU A 325 16.21 5.16 5.59
C LEU A 325 16.04 5.26 7.11
N MET A 326 16.70 6.25 7.72
CA MET A 326 16.60 6.48 9.16
C MET A 326 15.19 6.89 9.58
N GLN A 327 14.52 7.77 8.84
CA GLN A 327 13.12 8.16 9.13
C GLN A 327 12.18 6.95 9.07
N LYS A 328 12.35 6.07 8.09
CA LYS A 328 11.56 4.82 7.99
C LYS A 328 11.83 3.88 9.15
N ALA A 329 13.08 3.73 9.58
CA ALA A 329 13.43 2.95 10.76
C ALA A 329 12.79 3.52 12.04
N LYS A 330 12.84 4.85 12.22
CA LYS A 330 12.16 5.51 13.36
C LYS A 330 10.66 5.28 13.37
N ALA A 331 10.01 5.34 12.21
CA ALA A 331 8.57 5.09 12.10
C ALA A 331 8.16 3.67 12.55
N GLN A 332 9.08 2.70 12.56
CA GLN A 332 8.81 1.32 13.00
C GLN A 332 8.96 1.11 14.52
N THR A 333 9.47 2.10 15.26
CA THR A 333 9.70 1.99 16.71
C THR A 333 8.42 1.94 17.52
N VAL A 334 7.43 2.74 17.14
CA VAL A 334 6.14 2.79 17.80
C VAL A 334 5.15 2.03 16.95
N SER A 335 4.52 1.03 17.55
CA SER A 335 3.47 0.25 16.91
C SER A 335 2.29 0.17 17.86
N GLY A 336 1.14 0.61 17.40
CA GLY A 336 -0.11 0.53 18.15
C GLY A 336 -1.15 -0.31 17.42
N ARG A 337 -2.11 -0.83 18.17
CA ARG A 337 -3.34 -1.42 17.64
C ARG A 337 -4.52 -0.76 18.34
N MET A 338 -5.43 -0.23 17.54
CA MET A 338 -6.74 0.24 17.98
C MET A 338 -7.82 -0.67 17.38
N THR A 339 -8.84 -1.01 18.17
CA THR A 339 -10.07 -1.65 17.68
C THR A 339 -11.24 -0.71 17.96
N GLY A 340 -12.11 -0.50 16.98
CA GLY A 340 -13.30 0.36 17.10
C GLY A 340 -14.39 -0.03 16.11
N PRO A 341 -15.54 0.65 16.14
CA PRO A 341 -16.55 0.54 15.08
C PRO A 341 -15.95 0.89 13.71
N MET A 342 -16.56 0.39 12.64
CA MET A 342 -16.10 0.65 11.28
C MET A 342 -16.07 2.16 10.97
N ASP A 343 -14.88 2.70 10.71
CA ASP A 343 -14.68 4.08 10.27
C ASP A 343 -14.17 4.09 8.83
N ILE A 344 -15.02 4.54 7.91
CA ILE A 344 -14.73 4.50 6.47
C ILE A 344 -13.90 5.68 5.98
N ARG A 345 -13.51 6.58 6.89
CA ARG A 345 -12.72 7.78 6.59
C ARG A 345 -11.23 7.56 6.76
N VAL A 346 -10.85 6.58 7.58
CA VAL A 346 -9.44 6.25 7.87
C VAL A 346 -8.80 5.64 6.64
N GLU A 347 -7.68 6.21 6.20
CA GLU A 347 -6.82 5.70 5.14
C GLU A 347 -5.45 5.26 5.69
N LEU A 348 -4.71 4.53 4.86
CA LEU A 348 -3.31 4.23 5.13
C LEU A 348 -2.52 5.54 5.24
N ILE A 349 -1.64 5.60 6.25
CA ILE A 349 -0.74 6.74 6.54
C ILE A 349 -1.46 7.96 7.16
N ASP A 350 -2.76 7.88 7.46
CA ASP A 350 -3.43 8.91 8.27
C ASP A 350 -2.85 8.98 9.69
N ARG A 351 -2.73 10.21 10.21
CA ARG A 351 -2.26 10.45 11.58
C ARG A 351 -3.43 10.40 12.55
N LEU A 352 -3.40 9.41 13.43
CA LEU A 352 -4.44 9.20 14.44
C LEU A 352 -3.96 9.66 15.82
N GLU A 353 -4.83 10.34 16.55
CA GLU A 353 -4.66 10.67 17.96
C GLU A 353 -5.65 9.86 18.80
N ILE A 354 -5.17 9.28 19.90
CA ILE A 354 -5.99 8.47 20.81
C ILE A 354 -6.03 9.17 22.16
N LEU A 355 -7.22 9.57 22.59
CA LEU A 355 -7.45 10.27 23.85
C LEU A 355 -8.22 9.37 24.83
N ASP A 356 -7.52 8.87 25.84
CA ASP A 356 -8.13 8.13 26.95
C ASP A 356 -8.40 9.09 28.12
N SER A 357 -9.69 9.33 28.41
CA SER A 357 -10.17 10.17 29.51
C SER A 357 -9.71 9.68 30.90
N ARG A 358 -9.21 8.46 30.99
CA ARG A 358 -8.69 7.89 32.24
C ARG A 358 -7.24 8.30 32.54
N ASN A 359 -6.65 9.17 31.70
CA ASN A 359 -5.24 9.57 31.71
C ASN A 359 -4.30 8.34 31.60
N LEU A 360 -3.79 8.10 30.39
CA LEU A 360 -2.57 7.32 30.21
C LEU A 360 -1.34 8.22 30.37
#